data_AF-A0A9W8RN53-F1
#
_entry.id   AF-A0A9W8RN53-F1
#
_cell.length_a   1.000
_cell.length_b   1.000
_cell.length_c   1.000
_cell.angle_alpha   90.00
_cell.angle_beta   90.00
_cell.angle_gamma   90.00
#
_symmetry.space_group_name_H-M   'P 1'
#
loop_
_entity.id
_entity.type
_entity.pdbx_description
1 polymer ?
#
loop_
_entity_poly.entity_id
_entity_poly.type
_entity_poly.pdbx_seq_one_letter_code
_entity_poly.pdbx_strand_id
1 'polypeptide(L)'
;MDQWVGEISPARHHPSKIFFNKSMKVCPYLSLPYRPSQPGPRLWLYALRSAFVQTPICDTGGRQIDIAPMPKRINPDGIVEFANNGRPEYERLKLQTVQPDIVVLCTGYQQTFPFLRKMQMDHIEHPSSYVRGIWKQDQPTMGFIGFVRPSLGAIPPLAEMQAQLWVLNLVVPHKLTNLKAEDEAHYKLHSKSDDRVTYGVDHESYAYQLALDMNSTPGLIDMWRIIQPSEIWATFRLLIIWAFGAHFNTKFRLIGPWKWENADKLLVSDEFWHTITRRPLFFGKTLYLSELPGD
;
A
#
# COMPACT_ATOMS: atom_id res chain seq x y z
N MET A 1 -11.57 -1.61 8.73
CA MET A 1 -11.94 -2.90 8.08
C MET A 1 -12.79 -3.67 9.07
N ASP A 2 -14.05 -3.98 8.73
CA ASP A 2 -14.93 -4.78 9.60
C ASP A 2 -14.89 -6.27 9.23
N GLN A 3 -13.70 -6.87 9.35
CA GLN A 3 -13.48 -8.29 9.07
C GLN A 3 -13.52 -9.07 10.40
N TRP A 4 -14.30 -10.16 10.44
CA TRP A 4 -14.55 -10.94 11.66
C TRP A 4 -13.81 -12.28 11.72
N VAL A 5 -13.26 -12.74 10.61
CA VAL A 5 -12.55 -14.02 10.47
C VAL A 5 -11.38 -13.85 9.52
N GLY A 6 -10.36 -14.72 9.59
CA GLY A 6 -9.18 -14.62 8.72
C GLY A 6 -8.25 -13.45 9.08
N GLU A 7 -8.30 -12.99 10.33
CA GLU A 7 -7.38 -11.96 10.84
C GLU A 7 -5.92 -12.45 10.80
N ILE A 8 -5.01 -11.49 10.71
CA ILE A 8 -3.58 -11.71 10.76
C ILE A 8 -3.20 -12.16 12.19
N SER A 9 -2.31 -13.15 12.29
CA SER A 9 -1.78 -13.63 13.57
C SER A 9 -1.20 -12.49 14.41
N PRO A 10 -1.37 -12.48 15.75
CA PRO A 10 -0.87 -11.41 16.62
C PRO A 10 0.61 -11.07 16.41
N ALA A 11 1.47 -12.08 16.18
CA ALA A 11 2.90 -11.88 15.94
C ALA A 11 3.23 -11.07 14.66
N ARG A 12 2.29 -11.02 13.70
CA ARG A 12 2.40 -10.27 12.44
C ARG A 12 1.51 -9.02 12.43
N HIS A 13 0.80 -8.74 13.52
CA HIS A 13 -0.15 -7.64 13.62
C HIS A 13 0.57 -6.32 13.94
N HIS A 14 1.47 -5.90 13.05
CA HIS A 14 2.18 -4.63 13.12
C HIS A 14 2.20 -3.98 11.73
N PRO A 15 1.89 -2.67 11.58
CA PRO A 15 1.80 -2.03 10.26
C PRO A 15 3.04 -2.21 9.38
N SER A 16 4.23 -2.21 9.98
CA SER A 16 5.49 -2.44 9.26
C SER A 16 5.70 -3.87 8.75
N LYS A 17 4.77 -4.80 9.03
CA LYS A 17 4.84 -6.22 8.66
C LYS A 17 3.69 -6.65 7.75
N ILE A 18 2.82 -5.71 7.37
CA ILE A 18 1.54 -6.01 6.71
C ILE A 18 1.52 -5.41 5.31
N PHE A 19 1.10 -6.24 4.35
CA PHE A 19 0.62 -5.75 3.06
C PHE A 19 -0.89 -5.59 3.14
N PHE A 20 -1.36 -4.37 2.93
CA PHE A 20 -2.78 -4.09 2.97
C PHE A 20 -3.45 -4.55 1.67
N ASN A 21 -4.59 -5.23 1.80
CA ASN A 21 -5.44 -5.52 0.66
C ASN A 21 -6.18 -4.23 0.25
N LYS A 22 -6.09 -3.87 -1.04
CA LYS A 22 -6.72 -2.67 -1.60
C LYS A 22 -8.24 -2.76 -1.69
N SER A 23 -8.80 -3.97 -1.61
CA SER A 23 -10.24 -4.19 -1.70
C SER A 23 -10.79 -4.79 -0.41
N MET A 24 -11.90 -4.22 0.06
CA MET A 24 -12.70 -4.76 1.15
C MET A 24 -14.04 -5.32 0.67
N LYS A 25 -14.27 -5.38 -0.65
CA LYS A 25 -15.57 -5.79 -1.24
C LYS A 25 -15.98 -7.22 -0.87
N VAL A 26 -15.01 -8.07 -0.55
CA VAL A 26 -15.22 -9.47 -0.16
C VAL A 26 -15.59 -9.62 1.32
N CYS A 27 -15.27 -8.64 2.16
CA CYS A 27 -15.44 -8.72 3.62
C CYS A 27 -16.90 -9.02 4.06
N PRO A 28 -17.96 -8.45 3.44
CA PRO A 28 -19.34 -8.78 3.79
C PRO A 28 -19.65 -10.27 3.63
N TYR A 29 -19.19 -10.90 2.55
CA TYR A 29 -19.42 -12.32 2.25
C TYR A 29 -18.65 -13.25 3.19
N LEU A 30 -17.40 -12.90 3.54
CA LEU A 30 -16.56 -13.66 4.47
C LEU A 30 -17.09 -13.61 5.91
N SER A 31 -17.59 -12.45 6.31
CA SER A 31 -18.01 -12.21 7.69
C SER A 31 -19.46 -12.61 7.94
N LEU A 32 -20.27 -12.80 6.89
CA LEU A 32 -21.68 -13.16 6.97
C LEU A 32 -21.93 -14.33 7.94
N PRO A 33 -21.19 -15.45 7.88
CA PRO A 33 -21.50 -16.59 8.74
C PRO A 33 -21.08 -16.42 10.20
N TYR A 34 -20.24 -15.42 10.50
CA TYR A 34 -19.68 -15.17 11.83
C TYR A 34 -20.38 -14.03 12.57
N ARG A 35 -21.31 -13.34 11.89
CA ARG A 35 -22.08 -12.25 12.48
C ARG A 35 -23.15 -12.81 13.43
N PRO A 36 -23.31 -12.22 14.62
CA PRO A 36 -24.36 -12.64 15.54
C PRO A 36 -25.73 -12.34 14.91
N SER A 37 -26.55 -13.37 14.74
CA SER A 37 -27.94 -13.26 14.25
C SER A 37 -28.97 -13.43 15.37
N GLN A 38 -28.57 -14.07 16.48
CA GLN A 38 -29.45 -14.36 17.61
C GLN A 38 -29.42 -13.23 18.66
N PRO A 39 -30.54 -12.91 19.32
CA PRO A 39 -30.58 -11.95 20.41
C PRO A 39 -29.64 -12.37 21.55
N GLY A 40 -28.77 -11.45 21.99
CA GLY A 40 -27.86 -11.71 23.12
C GLY A 40 -26.75 -10.67 23.27
N PRO A 41 -25.86 -10.83 24.27
CA PRO A 41 -24.78 -9.89 24.57
C PRO A 41 -23.85 -9.63 23.37
N ARG A 42 -23.63 -10.66 22.54
CA ARG A 42 -22.83 -10.55 21.31
C ARG A 42 -23.47 -9.65 20.26
N LEU A 43 -24.79 -9.67 20.12
CA LEU A 43 -25.52 -8.80 19.19
C LEU A 43 -25.46 -7.33 19.65
N TRP A 44 -25.50 -7.09 20.96
CA TRP A 44 -25.35 -5.74 21.52
C TRP A 44 -23.93 -5.18 21.29
N LEU A 45 -22.89 -5.98 21.56
CA LEU A 45 -21.50 -5.61 21.26
C LEU A 45 -21.30 -5.34 19.75
N TYR A 46 -21.96 -6.13 18.91
CA TYR A 46 -21.97 -5.94 17.46
C TYR A 46 -22.64 -4.61 17.07
N ALA A 47 -23.82 -4.30 17.62
CA ALA A 47 -24.52 -3.05 17.34
C ALA A 47 -23.69 -1.83 17.76
N LEU A 48 -23.05 -1.89 18.93
CA LEU A 48 -22.15 -0.85 19.42
C LEU A 48 -20.94 -0.68 18.51
N ARG A 49 -20.25 -1.77 18.15
CA ARG A 49 -19.12 -1.72 17.20
C ARG A 49 -19.56 -1.17 15.84
N SER A 50 -20.70 -1.60 15.31
CA SER A 50 -21.24 -1.12 14.03
C SER A 50 -21.51 0.39 14.07
N ALA A 51 -21.98 0.93 15.19
CA ALA A 51 -22.20 2.36 15.36
C ALA A 51 -20.89 3.17 15.29
N PHE A 52 -19.78 2.62 15.80
CA PHE A 52 -18.46 3.26 15.71
C PHE A 52 -17.79 3.09 14.33
N VAL A 53 -17.91 1.90 13.74
CA VAL A 53 -17.18 1.53 12.51
C VAL A 53 -17.87 2.08 11.24
N GLN A 54 -19.17 2.44 11.32
CA GLN A 54 -19.96 3.10 10.26
C GLN A 54 -19.79 2.49 8.86
N THR A 55 -19.47 1.20 8.77
CA THR A 55 -19.28 0.53 7.48
C THR A 55 -20.62 -0.06 7.06
N PRO A 56 -21.21 0.38 5.93
CA PRO A 56 -22.49 -0.16 5.48
C PRO A 56 -22.35 -1.65 5.20
N ILE A 57 -23.33 -2.41 5.68
CA ILE A 57 -23.38 -3.85 5.50
C ILE A 57 -24.11 -4.09 4.19
N CYS A 58 -23.37 -4.46 3.15
CA CYS A 58 -23.97 -4.83 1.89
C CYS A 58 -24.81 -6.10 2.07
N ASP A 59 -26.04 -6.08 1.53
CA ASP A 59 -26.80 -7.31 1.36
C ASP A 59 -26.06 -8.22 0.36
N THR A 60 -25.82 -9.45 0.77
CA THR A 60 -25.10 -10.44 -0.03
C THR A 60 -26.04 -11.25 -0.94
N GLY A 61 -27.37 -11.11 -0.77
CA GLY A 61 -28.37 -11.87 -1.50
C GLY A 61 -28.27 -13.37 -1.22
N GLY A 62 -27.90 -13.75 0.02
CA GLY A 62 -27.70 -15.14 0.43
C GLY A 62 -26.39 -15.78 -0.03
N ARG A 63 -25.53 -15.06 -0.77
CA ARG A 63 -24.21 -15.57 -1.16
C ARG A 63 -23.23 -15.45 0.00
N GLN A 64 -22.39 -16.47 0.19
CA GLN A 64 -21.37 -16.50 1.25
C GLN A 64 -20.02 -16.98 0.71
N ILE A 65 -18.96 -16.66 1.44
CA ILE A 65 -17.63 -17.24 1.22
C ILE A 65 -17.17 -17.80 2.56
N ASP A 66 -16.98 -19.11 2.63
CA ASP A 66 -16.42 -19.76 3.81
C ASP A 66 -14.89 -19.69 3.78
N ILE A 67 -14.30 -19.26 4.89
CA ILE A 67 -12.85 -19.35 5.09
C ILE A 67 -12.55 -20.76 5.57
N ALA A 68 -11.46 -21.35 5.07
CA ALA A 68 -10.97 -22.64 5.51
C ALA A 68 -9.51 -22.56 5.99
N PRO A 69 -9.11 -23.41 6.95
CA PRO A 69 -7.70 -23.63 7.27
C PRO A 69 -6.91 -24.14 6.06
N MET A 70 -5.58 -24.17 6.20
CA MET A 70 -4.72 -24.77 5.17
C MET A 70 -5.11 -26.26 4.97
N PRO A 71 -5.34 -26.71 3.73
CA PRO A 71 -5.54 -28.12 3.44
C PRO A 71 -4.31 -28.94 3.84
N LYS A 72 -4.54 -30.06 4.52
CA LYS A 72 -3.51 -31.06 4.82
C LYS A 72 -3.28 -31.98 3.63
N ARG A 73 -4.36 -32.40 2.96
CA ARG A 73 -4.35 -33.16 1.72
C ARG A 73 -5.71 -33.10 1.02
N ILE A 74 -5.72 -33.46 -0.26
CA ILE A 74 -6.93 -33.76 -1.02
C ILE A 74 -6.89 -35.27 -1.28
N ASN A 75 -7.93 -35.98 -0.86
CA ASN A 75 -8.02 -37.43 -1.04
C ASN A 75 -8.27 -37.80 -2.52
N PRO A 76 -8.06 -39.07 -2.92
CA PRO A 76 -8.36 -39.53 -4.28
C PRO A 76 -9.80 -39.26 -4.72
N ASP A 77 -10.74 -39.25 -3.76
CA ASP A 77 -12.16 -38.94 -4.00
C ASP A 77 -12.43 -37.43 -4.17
N GLY A 78 -11.40 -36.57 -4.14
CA GLY A 78 -11.52 -35.12 -4.25
C GLY A 78 -11.90 -34.40 -2.96
N ILE A 79 -12.10 -35.12 -1.85
CA ILE A 79 -12.46 -34.54 -0.55
C ILE A 79 -11.24 -33.90 0.11
N VAL A 80 -11.39 -32.67 0.59
CA VAL A 80 -10.33 -31.92 1.27
C VAL A 80 -10.30 -32.23 2.77
N GLU A 81 -9.13 -32.62 3.28
CA GLU A 81 -8.88 -32.74 4.72
C GLU A 81 -8.18 -31.47 5.22
N PHE A 82 -8.84 -30.71 6.10
CA PHE A 82 -8.28 -29.48 6.68
C PHE A 82 -7.48 -29.75 7.97
N ALA A 83 -6.38 -29.03 8.15
CA ALA A 83 -5.64 -29.06 9.41
C ALA A 83 -6.36 -28.22 10.49
N ASN A 84 -6.44 -28.73 11.72
CA ASN A 84 -6.98 -27.96 12.85
C ASN A 84 -6.01 -26.82 13.21
N ASN A 85 -6.45 -25.59 13.02
CA ASN A 85 -5.68 -24.38 13.36
C ASN A 85 -6.18 -23.71 14.66
N GLY A 86 -7.17 -24.28 15.35
CA GLY A 86 -7.76 -23.73 16.57
C GLY A 86 -8.59 -22.46 16.36
N ARG A 87 -9.02 -22.16 15.12
CA ARG A 87 -9.74 -20.94 14.77
C ARG A 87 -11.19 -21.21 14.35
N PRO A 88 -12.07 -20.19 14.38
CA PRO A 88 -13.50 -20.36 14.09
C PRO A 88 -13.81 -20.96 12.71
N GLU A 89 -12.95 -20.74 11.71
CA GLU A 89 -13.07 -21.38 10.39
C GLU A 89 -13.00 -22.90 10.44
N TYR A 90 -12.12 -23.48 11.25
CA TYR A 90 -12.03 -24.93 11.39
C TYR A 90 -13.26 -25.50 12.08
N GLU A 91 -13.69 -24.89 13.18
CA GLU A 91 -14.84 -25.35 13.97
C GLU A 91 -16.13 -25.41 13.15
N ARG A 92 -16.29 -24.49 12.19
CA ARG A 92 -17.43 -24.45 11.28
C ARG A 92 -17.37 -25.53 10.21
N LEU A 93 -16.18 -25.81 9.67
CA LEU A 93 -16.00 -26.74 8.54
C LEU A 93 -15.76 -28.18 8.97
N LYS A 94 -15.37 -28.45 10.23
CA LYS A 94 -14.98 -29.81 10.68
C LYS A 94 -16.04 -30.90 10.48
N LEU A 95 -17.33 -30.52 10.40
CA LEU A 95 -18.45 -31.43 10.18
C LEU A 95 -18.93 -31.46 8.73
N GLN A 96 -18.34 -30.64 7.86
CA GLN A 96 -18.73 -30.52 6.46
C GLN A 96 -17.77 -31.33 5.58
N THR A 97 -18.32 -32.01 4.57
CA THR A 97 -17.50 -32.62 3.52
C THR A 97 -17.33 -31.59 2.41
N VAL A 98 -16.08 -31.17 2.17
CA VAL A 98 -15.75 -30.21 1.12
C VAL A 98 -15.07 -30.95 -0.03
N GLN A 99 -15.73 -30.97 -1.18
CA GLN A 99 -15.24 -31.56 -2.43
C GLN A 99 -15.34 -30.49 -3.53
N PRO A 100 -14.26 -29.75 -3.83
CA PRO A 100 -14.30 -28.67 -4.81
C PRO A 100 -14.26 -29.20 -6.24
N ASP A 101 -15.07 -28.61 -7.12
CA ASP A 101 -15.00 -28.88 -8.57
C ASP A 101 -13.75 -28.27 -9.21
N ILE A 102 -13.30 -27.12 -8.67
CA ILE A 102 -12.17 -26.34 -9.20
C ILE A 102 -11.27 -25.89 -8.04
N VAL A 103 -9.97 -26.07 -8.21
CA VAL A 103 -8.95 -25.55 -7.31
C VAL A 103 -8.14 -24.46 -8.01
N VAL A 104 -8.16 -23.24 -7.47
CA VAL A 104 -7.38 -22.10 -7.98
C VAL A 104 -6.24 -21.79 -7.03
N LEU A 105 -5.00 -21.98 -7.49
CA LEU A 105 -3.79 -21.76 -6.69
C LEU A 105 -3.31 -20.30 -6.79
N CYS A 106 -3.78 -19.47 -5.87
CA CYS A 106 -3.35 -18.07 -5.73
C CYS A 106 -2.07 -17.92 -4.89
N THR A 107 -1.05 -18.77 -5.12
CA THR A 107 0.17 -18.88 -4.28
C THR A 107 1.24 -17.80 -4.55
N GLY A 108 0.99 -16.92 -5.52
CA GLY A 108 1.90 -15.83 -5.90
C GLY A 108 2.90 -16.21 -6.99
N TYR A 109 3.88 -15.35 -7.22
CA TYR A 109 4.86 -15.46 -8.31
C TYR A 109 6.29 -15.30 -7.79
N GLN A 110 7.25 -15.93 -8.48
CA GLN A 110 8.68 -15.72 -8.30
C GLN A 110 9.22 -14.83 -9.42
N GLN A 111 10.23 -14.02 -9.11
CA GLN A 111 10.90 -13.15 -10.07
C GLN A 111 12.23 -13.79 -10.48
N THR A 112 12.46 -13.93 -11.78
CA THR A 112 13.71 -14.46 -12.33
C THR A 112 14.13 -13.66 -13.55
N PHE A 113 15.44 -13.61 -13.82
CA PHE A 113 16.01 -12.88 -14.96
C PHE A 113 16.85 -13.82 -15.84
N PRO A 114 16.24 -14.74 -16.63
CA PRO A 114 16.98 -15.73 -17.40
C PRO A 114 18.02 -15.13 -18.36
N PHE A 115 17.73 -13.95 -18.92
CA PHE A 115 18.62 -13.24 -19.84
C PHE A 115 19.88 -12.67 -19.18
N LEU A 116 19.89 -12.46 -17.85
CA LEU A 116 21.05 -11.97 -17.10
C LEU A 116 21.97 -13.09 -16.61
N ARG A 117 21.50 -14.35 -16.61
CA ARG A 117 22.25 -15.52 -16.13
C ARG A 117 23.59 -15.74 -16.83
N LYS A 118 23.71 -15.28 -18.08
CA LYS A 118 24.96 -15.36 -18.85
C LYS A 118 25.95 -14.24 -18.51
N MET A 119 25.50 -13.14 -17.90
CA MET A 119 26.31 -11.95 -17.63
C MET A 119 26.79 -11.83 -16.18
N GLN A 120 26.07 -12.44 -15.23
CA GLN A 120 26.41 -12.42 -13.80
C GLN A 120 26.15 -13.81 -13.20
N MET A 121 27.04 -14.20 -12.28
CA MET A 121 27.17 -15.53 -11.67
C MET A 121 25.86 -16.20 -11.25
N ASP A 122 25.92 -17.52 -11.04
CA ASP A 122 24.80 -18.46 -10.82
C ASP A 122 23.69 -18.05 -9.83
N HIS A 123 23.91 -17.00 -9.02
CA HIS A 123 22.93 -16.35 -8.16
C HIS A 123 22.84 -14.84 -8.41
N ILE A 124 21.71 -14.40 -8.96
CA ILE A 124 21.32 -12.99 -8.99
C ILE A 124 20.59 -12.70 -7.68
N GLU A 125 21.18 -11.88 -6.81
CA GLU A 125 20.50 -11.39 -5.61
C GLU A 125 19.25 -10.59 -6.00
N HIS A 126 18.20 -10.67 -5.17
CA HIS A 126 17.00 -9.89 -5.40
C HIS A 126 17.32 -8.38 -5.38
N PRO A 127 16.77 -7.56 -6.30
CA PRO A 127 17.10 -6.14 -6.39
C PRO A 127 16.95 -5.35 -5.08
N SER A 128 16.18 -5.83 -4.12
CA SER A 128 16.05 -5.22 -2.79
C SER A 128 17.34 -5.14 -1.96
N SER A 129 18.40 -5.89 -2.31
CA SER A 129 19.73 -5.74 -1.72
C SER A 129 20.56 -4.62 -2.36
N TYR A 130 20.10 -4.05 -3.47
CA TYR A 130 20.81 -3.02 -4.23
C TYR A 130 20.57 -1.62 -3.65
N VAL A 131 21.34 -0.63 -4.10
CA VAL A 131 21.19 0.77 -3.67
C VAL A 131 19.75 1.20 -3.94
N ARG A 132 19.02 1.52 -2.87
CA ARG A 132 17.58 1.86 -2.90
C ARG A 132 16.70 0.81 -3.58
N GLY A 133 17.16 -0.41 -3.78
CA GLY A 133 16.44 -1.42 -4.54
C GLY A 133 16.55 -1.29 -6.06
N ILE A 134 17.54 -0.54 -6.57
CA ILE A 134 17.60 -0.12 -7.99
C ILE A 134 18.86 -0.64 -8.70
N TRP A 135 20.08 -0.25 -8.29
CA TRP A 135 21.33 -0.66 -8.97
C TRP A 135 22.39 -1.17 -8.00
N LYS A 136 23.25 -2.07 -8.47
CA LYS A 136 24.36 -2.57 -7.67
C LYS A 136 25.44 -1.51 -7.54
N GLN A 137 26.00 -1.32 -6.34
CA GLN A 137 26.97 -0.25 -6.07
C GLN A 137 28.23 -0.34 -6.96
N ASP A 138 28.67 -1.55 -7.29
CA ASP A 138 29.80 -1.82 -8.17
C ASP A 138 29.46 -1.74 -9.68
N GLN A 139 28.18 -1.79 -10.03
CA GLN A 139 27.69 -1.84 -11.42
C GLN A 139 26.49 -0.90 -11.63
N PRO A 140 26.71 0.43 -11.58
CA PRO A 140 25.62 1.41 -11.65
C PRO A 140 24.96 1.52 -13.02
N THR A 141 25.58 1.01 -14.09
CA THR A 141 25.08 1.06 -15.48
C THR A 141 23.87 0.18 -15.74
N MET A 142 23.45 -0.65 -14.78
CA MET A 142 22.25 -1.49 -14.87
C MET A 142 21.33 -1.23 -13.68
N GLY A 143 20.08 -0.85 -13.96
CA GLY A 143 19.06 -0.55 -12.96
C GLY A 143 17.83 -1.44 -13.10
N PHE A 144 17.27 -1.85 -11.97
CA PHE A 144 16.03 -2.62 -11.84
C PHE A 144 14.93 -1.67 -11.37
N ILE A 145 13.94 -1.43 -12.23
CA ILE A 145 12.86 -0.48 -11.98
C ILE A 145 11.54 -1.22 -11.74
N GLY A 146 10.82 -0.86 -10.67
CA GLY A 146 9.51 -1.41 -10.32
C GLY A 146 9.55 -2.73 -9.52
N PHE A 147 10.72 -3.17 -9.06
CA PHE A 147 10.90 -4.43 -8.32
C PHE A 147 10.70 -4.30 -6.80
N VAL A 148 10.06 -3.21 -6.36
CA VAL A 148 9.64 -2.98 -4.96
C VAL A 148 8.16 -3.28 -4.79
N ARG A 149 7.76 -3.75 -3.60
CA ARG A 149 6.35 -4.00 -3.27
C ARG A 149 5.89 -3.03 -2.18
N PRO A 150 5.11 -1.99 -2.50
CA PRO A 150 4.54 -1.13 -1.48
C PRO A 150 3.53 -1.87 -0.59
N SER A 151 3.57 -1.63 0.72
CA SER A 151 2.58 -2.12 1.72
C SER A 151 1.16 -1.66 1.36
N LEU A 152 1.05 -0.38 1.01
CA LEU A 152 -0.13 0.32 0.54
C LEU A 152 0.35 1.40 -0.43
N GLY A 153 -0.07 1.33 -1.70
CA GLY A 153 0.35 2.31 -2.71
C GLY A 153 0.45 1.72 -4.10
N ALA A 154 0.96 2.51 -5.04
CA ALA A 154 1.07 2.12 -6.45
C ALA A 154 2.54 1.93 -6.85
N ILE A 155 2.82 0.92 -7.69
CA ILE A 155 4.17 0.68 -8.20
C ILE A 155 4.57 1.73 -9.25
N PRO A 156 3.69 2.17 -10.19
CA PRO A 156 4.10 3.11 -11.24
C PRO A 156 4.72 4.43 -10.72
N PRO A 157 4.17 5.11 -9.69
CA PRO A 157 4.82 6.30 -9.12
C PRO A 157 6.19 5.99 -8.51
N LEU A 158 6.34 4.85 -7.82
CA LEU A 158 7.65 4.47 -7.28
C LEU A 158 8.64 4.14 -8.39
N ALA A 159 8.22 3.43 -9.43
CA ALA A 159 9.03 3.12 -10.60
C ALA A 159 9.51 4.41 -11.32
N GLU A 160 8.65 5.42 -11.41
CA GLU A 160 9.03 6.74 -11.92
C GLU A 160 10.14 7.38 -11.08
N MET A 161 9.99 7.40 -9.75
CA MET A 161 11.01 7.94 -8.83
C MET A 161 12.32 7.14 -8.89
N GLN A 162 12.24 5.81 -8.99
CA GLN A 162 13.40 4.94 -9.15
C GLN A 162 14.15 5.25 -10.44
N ALA A 163 13.42 5.43 -11.55
CA ALA A 163 14.02 5.76 -12.84
C ALA A 163 14.70 7.13 -12.81
N GLN A 164 14.04 8.13 -12.22
CA GLN A 164 14.59 9.47 -12.03
C GLN A 164 15.91 9.46 -11.25
N LEU A 165 15.95 8.75 -10.10
CA LEU A 165 17.15 8.66 -9.28
C LEU A 165 18.27 7.95 -10.02
N TRP A 166 17.96 6.83 -10.69
CA TRP A 166 18.95 6.07 -11.45
C TRP A 166 19.56 6.88 -12.61
N VAL A 167 18.73 7.62 -13.36
CA VAL A 167 19.22 8.49 -14.43
C VAL A 167 20.12 9.59 -13.88
N LEU A 168 19.77 10.20 -12.74
CA LEU A 168 20.64 11.19 -12.11
C LEU A 168 21.97 10.59 -11.64
N ASN A 169 21.96 9.37 -11.10
CA ASN A 169 23.17 8.65 -10.73
C ASN A 169 24.09 8.41 -11.94
N LEU A 170 23.52 8.14 -13.12
CA LEU A 170 24.29 7.92 -14.34
C LEU A 170 24.85 9.22 -14.96
N VAL A 171 24.06 10.29 -14.99
CA VAL A 171 24.39 11.49 -15.77
C VAL A 171 25.05 12.57 -14.92
N VAL A 172 24.63 12.74 -13.67
CA VAL A 172 25.07 13.81 -12.76
C VAL A 172 25.17 13.33 -11.31
N PRO A 173 26.00 12.30 -11.01
CA PRO A 173 26.06 11.70 -9.66
C PRO A 173 26.43 12.71 -8.56
N HIS A 174 27.21 13.74 -8.89
CA HIS A 174 27.59 14.81 -7.95
C HIS A 174 26.42 15.68 -7.47
N LYS A 175 25.24 15.59 -8.10
CA LYS A 175 24.02 16.30 -7.67
C LYS A 175 23.16 15.48 -6.70
N LEU A 176 23.47 14.20 -6.52
CA LEU A 176 22.79 13.36 -5.53
C LEU A 176 23.30 13.69 -4.14
N THR A 177 22.43 13.59 -3.14
CA THR A 177 22.91 13.54 -1.75
C THR A 177 23.66 12.22 -1.52
N ASN A 178 24.46 12.17 -0.45
CA ASN A 178 25.21 10.96 -0.13
C ASN A 178 24.23 9.81 0.18
N LEU A 179 24.17 8.81 -0.69
CA LEU A 179 23.24 7.68 -0.61
C LEU A 179 23.67 6.69 0.47
N LYS A 180 23.35 6.97 1.73
CA LYS A 180 23.77 6.10 2.83
C LYS A 180 22.86 4.89 2.98
N ALA A 181 23.44 3.75 3.35
CA ALA A 181 22.68 2.53 3.59
C ALA A 181 21.77 2.63 4.83
N GLU A 182 22.11 3.49 5.80
CA GLU A 182 21.32 3.73 7.02
C GLU A 182 19.93 4.31 6.71
N ASP A 183 19.81 5.05 5.61
CA ASP A 183 18.55 5.64 5.14
C ASP A 183 17.58 4.59 4.57
N GLU A 184 17.96 3.31 4.51
CA GLU A 184 17.08 2.27 3.96
C GLU A 184 16.21 1.57 5.00
N ALA A 185 16.59 1.63 6.27
CA ALA A 185 15.95 0.84 7.33
C ALA A 185 14.51 1.31 7.63
N HIS A 186 14.24 2.61 7.51
CA HIS A 186 12.98 3.20 7.94
C HIS A 186 11.82 2.94 6.98
N TYR A 187 12.08 2.79 5.68
CA TYR A 187 11.04 2.51 4.69
C TYR A 187 10.86 1.02 4.38
N LYS A 188 11.79 0.14 4.76
CA LYS A 188 11.66 -1.30 4.50
C LYS A 188 10.66 -1.93 5.47
N LEU A 189 9.77 -2.79 4.95
CA LEU A 189 8.90 -3.59 5.80
C LEU A 189 9.70 -4.69 6.49
N HIS A 190 9.37 -4.98 7.74
CA HIS A 190 9.99 -6.05 8.51
C HIS A 190 9.38 -7.40 8.12
N SER A 191 10.00 -8.06 7.16
CA SER A 191 9.74 -9.46 6.82
C SER A 191 10.71 -10.39 7.54
N LYS A 192 10.26 -11.59 7.86
CA LYS A 192 11.13 -12.70 8.22
C LYS A 192 11.82 -13.26 6.97
N SER A 193 12.92 -13.99 7.15
CA SER A 193 13.65 -14.60 6.03
C SER A 193 12.85 -15.68 5.30
N ASP A 194 11.89 -16.31 5.99
CA ASP A 194 10.98 -17.33 5.44
C ASP A 194 9.69 -16.74 4.84
N ASP A 195 9.50 -15.42 4.91
CA ASP A 195 8.33 -14.78 4.30
C ASP A 195 8.43 -14.84 2.77
N ARG A 196 7.29 -15.09 2.11
CA ARG A 196 7.19 -15.13 0.65
C ARG A 196 7.62 -13.81 -0.02
N VAL A 197 7.49 -12.69 0.67
CA VAL A 197 7.82 -11.35 0.15
C VAL A 197 8.71 -10.65 1.16
N THR A 198 9.98 -10.48 0.80
CA THR A 198 11.01 -9.84 1.63
C THR A 198 11.40 -8.44 1.16
N TYR A 199 10.86 -7.99 0.02
CA TYR A 199 11.17 -6.72 -0.64
C TYR A 199 10.05 -5.68 -0.48
N GLY A 200 9.35 -5.75 0.65
CA GLY A 200 8.28 -4.83 0.99
C GLY A 200 8.80 -3.45 1.38
N VAL A 201 8.12 -2.39 0.96
CA VAL A 201 8.43 -1.00 1.37
C VAL A 201 7.17 -0.27 1.83
N ASP A 202 7.32 0.68 2.74
CA ASP A 202 6.34 1.75 2.97
C ASP A 202 6.39 2.72 1.79
N HIS A 203 5.26 2.93 1.12
CA HIS A 203 5.22 3.69 -0.13
C HIS A 203 5.62 5.16 0.07
N GLU A 204 5.07 5.79 1.11
CA GLU A 204 5.24 7.21 1.39
C GLU A 204 6.68 7.51 1.79
N SER A 205 7.21 6.72 2.73
CA SER A 205 8.58 6.86 3.22
C SER A 205 9.61 6.58 2.12
N TYR A 206 9.38 5.55 1.30
CA TYR A 206 10.27 5.24 0.19
C TYR A 206 10.28 6.34 -0.86
N ALA A 207 9.11 6.83 -1.29
CA ALA A 207 9.03 7.93 -2.26
C ALA A 207 9.70 9.21 -1.73
N TYR A 208 9.49 9.53 -0.45
CA TYR A 208 10.13 10.67 0.20
C TYR A 208 11.64 10.53 0.29
N GLN A 209 12.16 9.34 0.64
CA GLN A 209 13.60 9.09 0.67
C GLN A 209 14.23 9.26 -0.71
N LEU A 210 13.62 8.73 -1.77
CA LEU A 210 14.13 8.95 -3.14
C LEU A 210 14.11 10.43 -3.53
N ALA A 211 13.13 11.21 -3.06
CA ALA A 211 13.10 12.65 -3.29
C ALA A 211 14.22 13.38 -2.53
N LEU A 212 14.54 12.97 -1.29
CA LEU A 212 15.68 13.49 -0.53
C LEU A 212 17.01 13.18 -1.24
N ASP A 213 17.14 11.95 -1.74
CA ASP A 213 18.31 11.50 -2.51
C ASP A 213 18.56 12.39 -3.74
N MET A 214 17.48 12.88 -4.36
CA MET A 214 17.49 13.74 -5.55
C MET A 214 17.42 15.25 -5.25
N ASN A 215 17.50 15.70 -3.99
CA ASN A 215 17.31 17.11 -3.62
C ASN A 215 16.00 17.72 -4.16
N SER A 216 14.93 16.94 -4.15
CA SER A 216 13.62 17.27 -4.75
C SER A 216 12.52 17.48 -3.71
N THR A 217 12.85 17.51 -2.41
CA THR A 217 11.90 17.77 -1.31
C THR A 217 11.83 19.26 -0.98
N PRO A 218 10.74 19.97 -1.31
CA PRO A 218 10.63 21.39 -1.00
C PRO A 218 10.51 21.61 0.52
N GLY A 219 11.40 22.44 1.07
CA GLY A 219 11.34 22.91 2.46
C GLY A 219 10.47 24.16 2.62
N LEU A 220 10.34 24.67 3.85
CA LEU A 220 9.56 25.89 4.15
C LEU A 220 10.02 27.11 3.33
N ILE A 221 11.34 27.28 3.19
CA ILE A 221 11.92 28.40 2.44
C ILE A 221 11.60 28.27 0.95
N ASP A 222 11.67 27.05 0.39
CA ASP A 222 11.35 26.81 -1.01
C ASP A 222 9.86 27.05 -1.27
N MET A 223 8.99 26.59 -0.37
CA MET A 223 7.55 26.86 -0.45
C MET A 223 7.27 28.36 -0.43
N TRP A 224 7.92 29.13 0.46
CA TRP A 224 7.76 30.58 0.50
C TRP A 224 8.20 31.27 -0.79
N ARG A 225 9.20 30.73 -1.51
CA ARG A 225 9.64 31.24 -2.82
C ARG A 225 8.71 30.87 -3.97
N ILE A 226 8.06 29.70 -3.89
CA ILE A 226 7.14 29.20 -4.92
C ILE A 226 5.79 29.92 -4.84
N ILE A 227 5.36 30.25 -3.63
CA ILE A 227 4.08 30.90 -3.36
C ILE A 227 4.01 32.27 -4.03
N GLN A 228 3.02 32.45 -4.90
CA GLN A 228 2.72 33.74 -5.51
C GLN A 228 1.67 34.48 -4.66
N PRO A 229 1.98 35.68 -4.13
CA PRO A 229 1.06 36.41 -3.24
C PRO A 229 -0.26 36.84 -3.90
N SER A 230 -0.33 36.81 -5.23
CA SER A 230 -1.51 37.23 -6.00
C SER A 230 -2.71 36.31 -5.87
N GLU A 231 -2.53 35.05 -5.45
CA GLU A 231 -3.62 34.07 -5.31
C GLU A 231 -3.63 33.45 -3.91
N ILE A 232 -4.34 34.09 -2.98
CA ILE A 232 -4.44 33.67 -1.57
C ILE A 232 -4.98 32.24 -1.43
N TRP A 233 -6.01 31.88 -2.22
CA TRP A 233 -6.65 30.56 -2.16
C TRP A 233 -5.69 29.45 -2.66
N ALA A 234 -5.03 29.66 -3.79
CA ALA A 234 -4.06 28.71 -4.34
C ALA A 234 -2.87 28.51 -3.38
N THR A 235 -2.38 29.60 -2.78
CA THR A 235 -1.34 29.57 -1.75
C THR A 235 -1.74 28.70 -0.55
N PHE A 236 -2.96 28.89 -0.04
CA PHE A 236 -3.48 28.12 1.08
C PHE A 236 -3.63 26.63 0.76
N ARG A 237 -4.19 26.29 -0.43
CA ARG A 237 -4.26 24.89 -0.91
C ARG A 237 -2.88 24.27 -0.97
N LEU A 238 -1.93 24.96 -1.59
CA LEU A 238 -0.59 24.46 -1.80
C LEU A 238 0.11 24.16 -0.48
N LEU A 239 0.00 25.04 0.52
CA LEU A 239 0.56 24.83 1.86
C LEU A 239 -0.07 23.64 2.59
N ILE A 240 -1.40 23.53 2.57
CA ILE A 240 -2.11 22.39 3.18
C ILE A 240 -1.72 21.09 2.50
N ILE A 241 -1.67 21.09 1.16
CA ILE A 241 -1.34 19.89 0.40
C ILE A 241 0.10 19.50 0.66
N TRP A 242 1.04 20.45 0.62
CA TRP A 242 2.44 20.22 0.97
C TRP A 242 2.58 19.59 2.36
N ALA A 243 1.96 20.18 3.40
CA ALA A 243 2.10 19.75 4.79
C ALA A 243 1.34 18.48 5.16
N PHE A 244 0.11 18.29 4.67
CA PHE A 244 -0.82 17.24 5.14
C PHE A 244 -1.25 16.24 4.06
N GLY A 245 -0.99 16.54 2.79
CA GLY A 245 -1.24 15.63 1.68
C GLY A 245 -0.25 14.46 1.66
N ALA A 246 -0.59 13.39 0.94
CA ALA A 246 0.34 12.30 0.69
C ALA A 246 1.57 12.78 -0.12
N HIS A 247 2.64 12.00 -0.13
CA HIS A 247 3.85 12.20 -0.92
C HIS A 247 3.61 11.86 -2.39
N PHE A 248 2.75 12.65 -3.02
CA PHE A 248 2.54 12.60 -4.47
C PHE A 248 3.85 12.97 -5.18
N ASN A 249 4.19 12.24 -6.24
CA ASN A 249 5.37 12.57 -7.05
C ASN A 249 5.35 14.02 -7.54
N THR A 250 4.17 14.58 -7.84
CA THR A 250 3.99 16.00 -8.20
C THR A 250 4.57 16.97 -7.18
N LYS A 251 4.52 16.67 -5.87
CA LYS A 251 5.17 17.48 -4.83
C LYS A 251 6.68 17.57 -5.04
N PHE A 252 7.29 16.46 -5.44
CA PHE A 252 8.72 16.37 -5.72
C PHE A 252 9.10 16.94 -7.10
N ARG A 253 8.11 17.42 -7.87
CA ARG A 253 8.33 18.17 -9.12
C ARG A 253 8.30 19.69 -8.91
N LEU A 254 8.12 20.17 -7.67
CA LEU A 254 8.14 21.61 -7.36
C LEU A 254 9.57 22.20 -7.44
N ILE A 255 10.56 21.40 -7.04
CA ILE A 255 11.98 21.76 -7.06
C ILE A 255 12.83 20.57 -7.54
N GLY A 256 14.14 20.75 -7.56
CA GLY A 256 15.09 19.68 -7.89
C GLY A 256 15.32 19.49 -9.39
N PRO A 257 16.13 18.49 -9.77
CA PRO A 257 16.55 18.25 -11.16
C PRO A 257 15.41 17.94 -12.11
N TRP A 258 14.29 17.48 -11.55
CA TRP A 258 13.12 16.99 -12.26
C TRP A 258 11.94 17.96 -12.20
N LYS A 259 12.20 19.23 -11.84
CA LYS A 259 11.17 20.28 -11.68
C LYS A 259 10.24 20.37 -12.89
N TRP A 260 8.95 20.53 -12.65
CA TRP A 260 7.92 20.75 -13.65
C TRP A 260 7.17 22.04 -13.39
N GLU A 261 7.07 22.90 -14.41
CA GLU A 261 6.53 24.26 -14.31
C GLU A 261 5.06 24.33 -13.88
N ASN A 262 4.27 23.27 -14.13
CA ASN A 262 2.84 23.24 -13.77
C ASN A 262 2.56 22.36 -12.54
N ALA A 263 3.60 21.95 -11.80
CA ALA A 263 3.43 21.11 -10.62
C ALA A 263 2.62 21.80 -9.52
N ASP A 264 2.85 23.09 -9.29
CA ASP A 264 2.11 23.94 -8.36
C ASP A 264 0.63 24.04 -8.74
N LYS A 265 0.33 24.35 -10.01
CA LYS A 265 -1.04 24.44 -10.56
C LYS A 265 -1.78 23.11 -10.43
N LEU A 266 -1.11 22.00 -10.71
CA LEU A 266 -1.71 20.68 -10.56
C LEU A 266 -1.98 20.36 -9.09
N LEU A 267 -1.05 20.69 -8.19
CA LEU A 267 -1.26 20.47 -6.75
C LEU A 267 -2.46 21.27 -6.23
N VAL A 268 -2.68 22.51 -6.66
CA VAL A 268 -3.82 23.31 -6.21
C VAL A 268 -5.15 22.95 -6.89
N SER A 269 -5.13 22.05 -7.87
CA SER A 269 -6.34 21.57 -8.56
C SER A 269 -7.31 20.88 -7.59
N ASP A 270 -8.57 20.80 -8.00
CA ASP A 270 -9.60 20.14 -7.21
C ASP A 270 -9.29 18.64 -7.01
N GLU A 271 -8.64 17.99 -7.98
CA GLU A 271 -8.27 16.57 -7.88
C GLU A 271 -7.44 16.28 -6.62
N PHE A 272 -6.35 17.02 -6.43
CA PHE A 272 -5.48 16.86 -5.26
C PHE A 272 -6.13 17.40 -3.99
N TRP A 273 -6.87 18.50 -4.09
CA TRP A 273 -7.61 19.05 -2.95
C TRP A 273 -8.62 18.05 -2.37
N HIS A 274 -9.37 17.35 -3.22
CA HIS A 274 -10.32 16.33 -2.81
C HIS A 274 -9.69 15.14 -2.09
N THR A 275 -8.42 14.82 -2.34
CA THR A 275 -7.72 13.74 -1.61
C THR A 275 -7.56 14.04 -0.12
N ILE A 276 -7.50 15.32 0.27
CA ILE A 276 -7.34 15.77 1.65
C ILE A 276 -8.71 16.00 2.30
N THR A 277 -9.63 16.64 1.58
CA THR A 277 -10.95 17.00 2.13
C THR A 277 -11.90 15.83 2.31
N ARG A 278 -11.65 14.68 1.67
CA ARG A 278 -12.38 13.42 1.92
C ARG A 278 -12.17 12.81 3.31
N ARG A 279 -11.29 13.38 4.16
CA ARG A 279 -11.04 12.93 5.54
C ARG A 279 -12.17 13.45 6.46
N PRO A 280 -13.10 12.59 6.92
CA PRO A 280 -14.32 13.04 7.59
C PRO A 280 -14.07 13.76 8.92
N LEU A 281 -12.99 13.40 9.62
CA LEU A 281 -12.64 13.93 10.95
C LEU A 281 -12.22 15.42 10.94
N PHE A 282 -11.72 15.94 9.81
CA PHE A 282 -11.23 17.33 9.73
C PHE A 282 -12.13 18.24 8.87
N PHE A 283 -12.83 17.70 7.88
CA PHE A 283 -13.57 18.51 6.89
C PHE A 283 -15.04 18.10 6.74
N GLY A 284 -15.51 17.09 7.47
CA GLY A 284 -16.82 16.46 7.26
C GLY A 284 -18.06 17.26 7.69
N LYS A 285 -17.92 18.46 8.27
CA LYS A 285 -19.08 19.26 8.72
C LYS A 285 -19.10 20.74 8.32
N THR A 286 -18.05 21.29 7.72
CA THR A 286 -17.96 22.75 7.49
C THR A 286 -17.81 23.19 6.03
N LEU A 287 -17.50 22.28 5.11
CA LEU A 287 -17.25 22.63 3.70
C LEU A 287 -18.29 22.11 2.69
N TYR A 288 -19.27 21.33 3.13
CA TYR A 288 -20.35 20.82 2.27
C TYR A 288 -21.60 21.72 2.25
N LEU A 289 -21.53 22.94 2.79
CA LEU A 289 -22.65 23.90 2.83
C LEU A 289 -22.76 24.82 1.60
N SER A 290 -21.90 24.67 0.59
CA SER A 290 -21.97 25.47 -0.66
C SER A 290 -22.49 24.71 -1.88
N GLU A 291 -22.89 23.45 -1.74
CA GLU A 291 -23.59 22.71 -2.80
C GLU A 291 -25.00 22.33 -2.32
N LEU A 292 -25.85 23.34 -2.17
CA LEU A 292 -27.29 23.14 -2.26
C LEU A 292 -27.69 23.24 -3.74
N PRO A 293 -28.41 22.27 -4.32
CA PRO A 293 -29.15 22.50 -5.55
C PRO A 293 -30.22 23.55 -5.25
N GLY A 294 -30.22 24.65 -6.00
CA GLY A 294 -31.41 25.51 -6.06
C GLY A 294 -32.51 24.76 -6.78
N ASP A 295 -33.60 24.50 -6.07
CA ASP A 295 -34.94 24.36 -6.65
C ASP A 295 -35.46 25.74 -7.09
#